data_AF-A0A0B0D4U2-F1
#
_entry.id   AF-A0A0B0D4U2-F1
#
_cell.length_a   1.000
_cell.length_b   1.000
_cell.length_c   1.000
_cell.angle_alpha   90.00
_cell.angle_beta   90.00
_cell.angle_gamma   90.00
#
_symmetry.space_group_name_H-M   'P 1'
#
loop_
_entity.id
_entity.type
_entity.pdbx_description
1 polymer ?
#
loop_
_entity_poly.entity_id
_entity_poly.type
_entity_poly.pdbx_seq_one_letter_code
_entity_poly.pdbx_strand_id
1 'polypeptide(L)'
;MNVYLDSNIIYSDPFFKQSYSHLTLELAQENIVNIYMSRVVYQESYNNYKKQIQEMMSDIKKLQAKEKFTKGSIDEYFEVKQDGISNYLKEFEEFYEELFAQGVITLIEYDNNILPELVSRSLQRVQPFTDKKQEFRDAIIWLS
;
A
#
# COMPACT_ATOMS: atom_id res chain seq x y z
N MET A 1 16.71 10.05 12.59
CA MET A 1 15.74 10.80 11.75
C MET A 1 14.45 9.98 11.72
N ASN A 2 13.28 10.62 11.73
CA ASN A 2 11.99 9.90 11.70
C ASN A 2 11.31 10.12 10.35
N VAL A 3 10.94 9.04 9.67
CA VAL A 3 10.28 9.04 8.36
C VAL A 3 8.90 8.42 8.53
N TYR A 4 7.86 9.14 8.11
CA TYR A 4 6.49 8.65 8.13
C TYR A 4 6.06 8.32 6.70
N LEU A 5 5.67 7.07 6.47
CA LEU A 5 5.27 6.59 5.16
C LEU A 5 3.85 7.05 4.82
N ASP A 6 3.68 7.51 3.59
CA ASP A 6 2.38 7.77 2.97
C ASP A 6 2.08 6.69 1.92
N SER A 7 0.80 6.37 1.79
CA SER A 7 0.26 5.41 0.82
C SER A 7 0.65 5.73 -0.63
N ASN A 8 0.90 6.99 -0.98
CA ASN A 8 1.32 7.38 -2.33
C ASN A 8 2.73 6.88 -2.68
N ILE A 9 3.65 6.92 -1.71
CA ILE A 9 5.01 6.40 -1.91
C ILE A 9 4.92 4.89 -2.13
N ILE A 10 4.16 4.20 -1.28
CA ILE A 10 3.95 2.75 -1.37
C ILE A 10 3.22 2.37 -2.65
N TYR A 11 2.26 3.16 -3.10
CA TYR A 11 1.56 2.92 -4.37
C TYR A 11 2.54 2.84 -5.55
N SER A 12 3.54 3.72 -5.57
CA SER A 12 4.52 3.80 -6.65
C SER A 12 5.64 2.76 -6.56
N ASP A 13 5.95 2.29 -5.35
CA ASP A 13 6.99 1.30 -5.10
C ASP A 13 6.65 0.42 -3.88
N PRO A 14 5.71 -0.54 -4.04
CA PRO A 14 5.17 -1.32 -2.91
C PRO A 14 6.20 -2.13 -2.13
N PHE A 15 7.34 -2.44 -2.77
CA PHE A 15 8.39 -3.32 -2.27
C PHE A 15 9.74 -2.61 -2.10
N PHE A 16 9.78 -1.27 -2.12
CA PHE A 16 11.00 -0.47 -1.94
C PHE A 16 12.15 -0.88 -2.87
N LYS A 17 11.85 -1.12 -4.15
CA LYS A 17 12.83 -1.57 -5.16
C LYS A 17 13.51 -0.40 -5.87
N GLN A 18 12.97 0.81 -5.80
CA GLN A 18 13.62 1.99 -6.37
C GLN A 18 14.84 2.42 -5.53
N SER A 19 15.82 3.07 -6.15
CA SER A 19 17.11 3.33 -5.50
C SER A 19 17.02 4.10 -4.18
N TYR A 20 16.16 5.11 -4.10
CA TYR A 20 16.04 5.94 -2.89
C TYR A 20 15.21 5.29 -1.77
N SER A 21 14.13 4.61 -2.13
CA SER A 21 13.29 3.85 -1.19
C SER A 21 14.06 2.67 -0.62
N HIS A 22 14.83 1.96 -1.46
CA HIS A 22 15.71 0.88 -1.04
C HIS A 22 16.77 1.37 -0.05
N LEU A 23 17.51 2.45 -0.39
CA LEU A 23 18.50 3.04 0.50
C LEU A 23 17.89 3.47 1.84
N THR A 24 16.68 4.02 1.83
CA THR A 24 15.98 4.42 3.07
C THR A 24 15.72 3.21 3.96
N LEU A 25 15.38 2.07 3.36
CA LEU A 25 15.11 0.82 4.07
C LEU A 25 16.41 0.19 4.62
N GLU A 26 17.51 0.21 3.86
CA GLU A 26 18.84 -0.19 4.34
C GLU A 26 19.29 0.66 5.54
N LEU A 27 19.13 1.99 5.45
CA LEU A 27 19.46 2.89 6.55
C LEU A 27 18.60 2.63 7.80
N ALA A 28 17.37 2.15 7.62
CA ALA A 28 16.51 1.76 8.74
C ALA A 28 16.93 0.45 9.38
N GLN A 29 17.37 -0.54 8.58
CA GLN A 29 17.94 -1.79 9.08
C GLN A 29 19.19 -1.55 9.95
N GLU A 30 20.01 -0.56 9.57
CA GLU A 30 21.18 -0.12 10.33
C GLU A 30 20.85 0.82 11.51
N ASN A 31 19.56 1.01 11.83
CA ASN A 31 19.06 1.89 12.89
C ASN A 31 19.51 3.37 12.75
N ILE A 32 19.86 3.80 11.54
CA ILE A 32 20.22 5.20 11.24
C ILE A 32 18.95 6.07 11.09
N VAL A 33 17.88 5.45 10.59
CA VAL A 33 16.58 6.09 10.36
C VAL A 33 15.47 5.25 10.99
N ASN A 34 14.50 5.89 11.62
CA ASN A 34 13.29 5.23 12.10
C ASN A 34 12.18 5.44 11.08
N ILE A 35 11.61 4.34 10.57
CA ILE A 35 10.48 4.39 9.64
C ILE A 35 9.21 4.05 10.40
N TYR A 36 8.18 4.86 10.20
CA TYR A 36 6.85 4.68 10.79
C TYR A 36 5.80 4.56 9.70
N MET A 37 4.87 3.63 9.89
CA MET A 37 3.71 3.46 9.02
C MET A 37 2.46 3.38 9.90
N SER A 38 1.43 4.15 9.61
CA SER A 38 0.15 3.99 10.31
C SER A 38 -0.59 2.75 9.80
N ARG A 39 -1.38 2.12 10.66
CA ARG A 39 -2.26 1.00 10.29
C ARG A 39 -3.20 1.38 9.13
N VAL A 40 -3.65 2.63 9.08
CA VAL A 40 -4.48 3.17 7.99
C VAL A 40 -3.70 3.19 6.68
N VAL A 41 -2.45 3.68 6.68
CA VAL A 41 -1.59 3.71 5.48
C VAL A 41 -1.29 2.29 5.00
N TYR A 42 -1.01 1.35 5.90
CA TYR A 42 -0.81 -0.06 5.55
C TYR A 42 -2.05 -0.65 4.84
N GLN A 43 -3.24 -0.48 5.43
CA GLN A 43 -4.50 -0.98 4.86
C GLN A 43 -4.84 -0.32 3.52
N GLU A 44 -4.57 0.97 3.37
CA GLU A 44 -4.76 1.67 2.09
C GLU A 44 -3.80 1.14 1.03
N SER A 45 -2.53 0.96 1.39
CA SER A 45 -1.50 0.42 0.50
C SER A 45 -1.86 -0.99 0.02
N TYR A 46 -2.32 -1.86 0.91
CA TYR A 46 -2.81 -3.19 0.57
C TYR A 46 -3.97 -3.15 -0.43
N ASN A 47 -4.98 -2.31 -0.16
CA ASN A 47 -6.15 -2.19 -1.03
C ASN A 47 -5.79 -1.61 -2.40
N ASN A 48 -4.86 -0.66 -2.44
CA ASN A 48 -4.35 -0.08 -3.68
C ASN A 48 -3.57 -1.12 -4.49
N TYR A 49 -2.66 -1.86 -3.85
CA TYR A 49 -1.92 -2.94 -4.50
C TYR A 49 -2.87 -4.01 -5.06
N LYS A 50 -3.89 -4.42 -4.29
CA LYS A 50 -4.93 -5.33 -4.77
C LYS A 50 -5.62 -4.86 -6.04
N LYS A 51 -5.96 -3.57 -6.12
CA LYS A 51 -6.56 -2.97 -7.32
C LYS A 51 -5.59 -3.01 -8.50
N GLN A 52 -4.32 -2.66 -8.29
CA GLN A 52 -3.30 -2.70 -9.34
C GLN A 52 -3.16 -4.12 -9.93
N ILE A 53 -3.06 -5.14 -9.08
CA ILE A 53 -2.97 -6.54 -9.53
C ILE A 53 -4.25 -6.97 -10.28
N GLN A 54 -5.43 -6.57 -9.80
CA GLN A 54 -6.70 -6.85 -10.49
C GLN A 54 -6.77 -6.21 -11.88
N GLU A 55 -6.31 -4.96 -12.02
CA GLU A 55 -6.25 -4.24 -13.29
C GLU A 55 -5.26 -4.90 -14.25
N MET A 56 -4.05 -5.21 -13.79
CA MET A 56 -3.03 -5.94 -14.57
C MET A 56 -3.57 -7.28 -15.07
N MET A 57 -4.23 -8.06 -14.21
CA MET A 57 -4.83 -9.34 -14.60
C MET A 57 -5.99 -9.18 -15.59
N SER A 58 -6.78 -8.11 -15.45
CA SER A 58 -7.84 -7.78 -16.42
C SER A 58 -7.26 -7.47 -17.79
N ASP A 59 -6.16 -6.71 -17.83
CA ASP A 59 -5.52 -6.30 -19.08
C ASP A 59 -4.84 -7.47 -19.78
N ILE A 60 -4.21 -8.38 -19.04
CA ILE A 60 -3.70 -9.64 -19.59
C ILE A 60 -4.83 -10.44 -20.25
N LYS A 61 -5.98 -10.60 -19.58
CA LYS A 61 -7.14 -11.30 -20.15
C LYS A 61 -7.68 -10.62 -21.41
N LYS A 62 -7.71 -9.27 -21.44
CA LYS A 62 -8.11 -8.52 -22.65
C LYS A 62 -7.14 -8.74 -23.81
N LEU A 63 -5.84 -8.86 -23.53
CA LEU A 63 -4.83 -9.15 -24.55
C LEU A 63 -5.00 -10.57 -25.10
N GLN A 64 -5.19 -11.57 -24.24
CA GLN A 64 -5.50 -12.95 -24.67
C GLN A 64 -6.77 -13.01 -25.52
N ALA A 65 -7.81 -12.27 -25.17
CA ALA A 65 -9.05 -12.23 -25.97
C ALA A 65 -8.87 -11.65 -27.39
N LYS A 66 -7.80 -10.86 -27.64
CA LYS A 66 -7.46 -10.29 -28.96
C LYS A 66 -6.65 -11.25 -29.85
N GLU A 67 -6.35 -12.45 -29.39
CA GLU A 67 -5.67 -13.52 -30.13
C GLU A 67 -6.37 -13.92 -31.44
N LYS A 68 -7.66 -13.58 -31.60
CA LYS A 68 -8.41 -13.76 -32.86
C LYS A 68 -7.79 -13.04 -34.08
N PHE A 69 -6.86 -12.11 -33.86
CA PHE A 69 -6.15 -11.38 -34.93
C PHE A 69 -4.77 -11.97 -35.25
N THR A 70 -4.31 -13.01 -34.56
CA THR A 70 -3.00 -13.66 -34.76
C THR A 70 -3.16 -15.09 -35.29
N LYS A 71 -2.16 -15.56 -36.06
CA LYS A 71 -2.18 -16.88 -36.71
C LYS A 71 -1.87 -18.04 -35.75
N GLY A 72 -1.32 -17.73 -34.57
CA GLY A 72 -1.01 -18.65 -33.47
C GLY A 72 -1.54 -18.11 -32.15
N SER A 73 -1.51 -18.95 -31.11
CA SER A 73 -2.03 -18.58 -29.79
C SER A 73 -1.03 -17.72 -29.03
N ILE A 74 -1.47 -16.68 -28.32
CA ILE A 74 -0.58 -15.88 -27.47
C ILE A 74 -0.01 -16.76 -26.36
N ASP A 75 -0.79 -17.74 -25.91
CA ASP A 75 -0.41 -18.71 -24.89
C ASP A 75 0.70 -19.68 -25.36
N GLU A 76 0.95 -19.82 -26.67
CA GLU A 76 2.09 -20.59 -27.21
C GLU A 76 3.44 -19.88 -26.99
N TYR A 77 3.42 -18.56 -26.79
CA TYR A 77 4.62 -17.73 -26.66
C TYR A 77 4.80 -17.17 -25.24
N PHE A 78 3.72 -17.07 -24.46
CA PHE A 78 3.73 -16.52 -23.10
C PHE A 78 2.94 -17.42 -22.16
N GLU A 79 3.65 -18.07 -21.22
CA GLU A 79 3.01 -18.73 -20.09
C GLU A 79 2.72 -17.70 -19.00
N VAL A 80 1.53 -17.12 -19.02
CA VAL A 80 1.06 -16.35 -17.87
C VAL A 80 0.69 -17.35 -16.78
N LYS A 81 1.56 -17.49 -15.77
CA LYS A 81 1.14 -18.12 -14.52
C LYS A 81 -0.05 -17.34 -13.99
N GLN A 82 -1.22 -17.93 -14.08
CA GLN A 82 -2.41 -17.47 -13.37
C GLN A 82 -2.23 -17.84 -11.89
N ASP A 83 -1.12 -17.40 -11.29
CA ASP A 83 -1.03 -17.35 -9.85
C ASP A 83 -2.19 -16.49 -9.38
N GLY A 84 -3.00 -17.03 -8.48
CA GLY A 84 -4.19 -16.34 -8.02
C GLY A 84 -3.79 -14.97 -7.47
N ILE A 85 -4.63 -13.95 -7.65
CA ILE A 85 -4.47 -12.63 -7.02
C ILE A 85 -4.06 -12.78 -5.54
N SER A 86 -4.60 -13.81 -4.86
CA SER A 86 -4.26 -14.19 -3.50
C SER A 86 -2.77 -14.44 -3.25
N ASN A 87 -2.01 -15.04 -4.18
CA ASN A 87 -0.58 -15.28 -4.01
C ASN A 87 0.19 -13.95 -3.98
N TYR A 88 -0.10 -13.05 -4.92
CA TYR A 88 0.50 -11.71 -4.93
C TYR A 88 0.16 -10.90 -3.68
N LEU A 89 -1.08 -11.00 -3.18
CA LEU A 89 -1.48 -10.33 -1.93
C LEU A 89 -0.75 -10.92 -0.72
N LYS A 90 -0.52 -12.23 -0.72
CA LYS A 90 0.25 -12.90 0.33
C LYS A 90 1.70 -12.46 0.33
N GLU A 91 2.34 -12.33 -0.84
CA GLU A 91 3.71 -11.81 -0.95
C GLU A 91 3.81 -10.38 -0.40
N PHE A 92 2.78 -9.54 -0.62
CA PHE A 92 2.72 -8.21 -0.04
C PHE A 92 2.62 -8.27 1.50
N GLU A 93 1.72 -9.09 2.03
CA GLU A 93 1.56 -9.28 3.47
C GLU A 93 2.85 -9.78 4.12
N GLU A 94 3.45 -10.85 3.58
CA GLU A 94 4.69 -11.44 4.07
C GLU A 94 5.84 -10.43 4.10
N PHE A 95 5.98 -9.62 3.04
CA PHE A 95 7.01 -8.58 2.96
C PHE A 95 6.89 -7.55 4.10
N TYR A 96 5.69 -7.01 4.34
CA TYR A 96 5.50 -6.01 5.40
C TYR A 96 5.55 -6.62 6.80
N GLU A 97 5.00 -7.83 6.98
CA GLU A 97 5.08 -8.55 8.25
C GLU A 97 6.52 -8.81 8.67
N GLU A 98 7.40 -9.17 7.72
CA GLU A 98 8.83 -9.32 7.97
C GLU A 98 9.47 -8.00 8.42
N LEU A 99 9.18 -6.88 7.73
CA LEU A 99 9.70 -5.56 8.09
C LEU A 99 9.23 -5.09 9.46
N PHE A 100 7.98 -5.39 9.83
CA PHE A 100 7.44 -5.08 11.16
C PHE A 100 8.08 -5.95 12.25
N ALA A 101 8.22 -7.26 11.98
CA ALA A 101 8.80 -8.21 12.93
C ALA A 101 10.28 -7.91 13.22
N GLN A 102 11.01 -7.43 12.21
CA GLN A 102 12.42 -7.02 12.34
C GLN A 102 12.58 -5.62 12.95
N GLY A 103 11.49 -4.86 13.14
CA GLY A 103 11.53 -3.49 13.65
C GLY A 103 12.07 -2.47 12.64
N VAL A 104 12.23 -2.85 11.37
CA VAL A 104 12.68 -1.97 10.28
C VAL A 104 11.63 -0.88 10.01
N ILE A 105 10.35 -1.27 10.07
CA ILE A 105 9.22 -0.34 10.05
C ILE A 105 8.43 -0.52 11.34
N THR A 106 8.17 0.58 12.04
CA THR A 106 7.27 0.60 13.20
C THR A 106 5.84 0.86 12.74
N LEU A 107 4.96 -0.11 12.97
CA LEU A 107 3.53 0.04 12.70
C LEU A 107 2.85 0.79 13.85
N ILE A 108 2.19 1.91 13.53
CA ILE A 108 1.43 2.74 14.47
C ILE A 108 -0.05 2.34 14.38
N GLU A 109 -0.57 1.76 15.44
CA GLU A 109 -2.00 1.48 15.59
C GLU A 109 -2.79 2.75 15.88
N TYR A 110 -4.04 2.81 15.42
CA TYR A 110 -4.97 3.85 15.84
C TYR A 110 -5.65 3.46 17.16
N ASP A 111 -5.89 4.44 18.03
CA ASP A 111 -6.65 4.23 19.26
C ASP A 111 -8.16 4.24 18.97
N ASN A 112 -8.89 3.21 19.40
CA ASN A 112 -10.34 3.14 19.24
C ASN A 112 -11.09 4.22 20.05
N ASN A 113 -10.44 4.84 21.03
CA ASN A 113 -11.02 5.93 21.82
C ASN A 113 -11.01 7.28 21.11
N ILE A 114 -10.44 7.40 19.90
CA ILE A 114 -10.40 8.67 19.15
C ILE A 114 -11.73 9.05 18.50
N LEU A 115 -12.72 8.15 18.48
CA LEU A 115 -14.00 8.38 17.80
C LEU A 115 -14.75 9.65 18.28
N PRO A 116 -14.87 9.94 19.59
CA PRO A 116 -15.49 11.18 20.05
C PRO A 116 -14.78 12.43 19.52
N GLU A 117 -13.44 12.42 19.47
CA GLU A 117 -12.63 13.52 18.95
C GLU A 117 -12.80 13.67 17.44
N LEU A 118 -12.80 12.56 16.69
CA LEU A 118 -13.07 12.57 15.24
C LEU A 118 -14.44 13.18 14.91
N VAL A 119 -15.47 12.81 15.67
CA VAL A 119 -16.83 13.36 15.51
C VAL A 119 -16.84 14.86 15.84
N SER A 120 -16.22 15.26 16.94
CA SER A 120 -16.11 16.66 17.35
C SER A 120 -15.45 17.50 16.26
N ARG A 121 -14.28 17.08 15.76
CA ARG A 121 -13.55 17.79 14.70
C ARG A 121 -14.33 17.86 13.39
N SER A 122 -15.02 16.78 13.03
CA SER A 122 -15.88 16.75 11.82
C SER A 122 -17.03 17.76 11.91
N LEU A 123 -17.73 17.84 13.04
CA LEU A 123 -18.83 18.78 13.25
C LEU A 123 -18.36 20.24 13.30
N GLN A 124 -17.22 20.47 13.96
CA GLN A 124 -16.68 21.82 14.17
C GLN A 124 -15.80 22.30 13.00
N ARG A 125 -15.60 21.47 11.96
CA ARG A 125 -14.67 21.74 10.84
C ARG A 125 -13.27 22.13 11.33
N VAL A 126 -12.81 21.43 12.37
CA VAL A 126 -11.45 21.54 12.88
C VAL A 126 -10.56 20.65 12.03
N GLN A 127 -9.37 21.14 11.68
CA GLN A 127 -8.44 20.38 10.85
C GLN A 127 -8.21 18.96 11.41
N PRO A 128 -8.14 17.95 10.53
CA PRO A 128 -7.98 18.05 9.08
C PRO A 128 -9.31 18.07 8.31
N PHE A 129 -10.45 18.23 8.99
CA PHE A 129 -11.77 18.34 8.34
C PHE A 129 -11.96 19.70 7.65
N THR A 130 -12.38 19.65 6.40
CA THR A 130 -12.62 20.73 5.43
C THR A 130 -13.87 20.35 4.57
N ASP A 131 -13.98 20.80 3.33
CA ASP A 131 -15.09 20.40 2.43
C ASP A 131 -14.71 19.23 1.47
N LYS A 132 -13.60 18.53 1.73
CA LYS A 132 -13.01 17.51 0.86
C LYS A 132 -13.28 16.08 1.34
N LYS A 133 -13.05 15.11 0.45
CA LYS A 133 -13.49 13.69 0.61
C LYS A 133 -12.52 12.76 1.38
N GLN A 134 -11.43 13.23 1.99
CA GLN A 134 -10.40 12.33 2.59
C GLN A 134 -10.08 12.54 4.08
N GLU A 135 -10.83 13.42 4.74
CA GLU A 135 -10.43 14.04 6.01
C GLU A 135 -10.50 13.12 7.22
N PHE A 136 -11.37 12.11 7.16
CA PHE A 136 -11.51 11.14 8.25
C PHE A 136 -10.25 10.29 8.41
N ARG A 137 -9.60 9.92 7.30
CA ARG A 137 -8.36 9.12 7.34
C ARG A 137 -7.19 9.95 7.86
N ASP A 138 -7.04 11.17 7.34
CA ASP A 138 -6.01 12.11 7.79
C ASP A 138 -6.16 12.39 9.30
N ALA A 139 -7.40 12.52 9.78
CA ALA A 139 -7.67 12.73 11.19
C ALA A 139 -7.28 11.53 12.06
N ILE A 140 -7.49 10.29 11.59
CA ILE A 140 -7.03 9.09 12.29
C ILE A 140 -5.50 9.09 12.38
N ILE A 141 -4.82 9.33 11.25
CA ILE A 141 -3.35 9.36 11.20
C ILE A 141 -2.80 10.42 12.16
N TRP A 142 -3.48 11.56 12.29
CA TRP A 142 -3.01 12.66 13.13
C TRP A 142 -3.25 12.47 14.63
N LEU A 143 -4.21 11.63 15.00
CA LEU A 143 -4.55 11.31 16.39
C LEU A 143 -3.88 10.02 16.88
N SER A 144 -3.10 9.36 16.02
CA SER A 144 -2.36 8.12 16.33
C SER A 144 -0.92 8.39 16.70
#